data_AF-A0A0P4RC07-F1
#
_entry.id   AF-A0A0P4RC07-F1
#
_cell.length_a   1.000
_cell.length_b   1.000
_cell.length_c   1.000
_cell.angle_alpha   90.00
_cell.angle_beta   90.00
_cell.angle_gamma   90.00
#
_symmetry.space_group_name_H-M   'P 1'
#
loop_
_entity.id
_entity.type
_entity.pdbx_description
1 polymer ?
#
loop_
_entity_poly.entity_id
_entity_poly.type
_entity_poly.pdbx_seq_one_letter_code
_entity_poly.pdbx_strand_id
1 'polypeptide(L)'
;METYAMPVQRETEVGAARRTLLVAAPFVAGAAAVALAFAVLHDALPSKIATHFTADGTANGFSSPGSALAKYCLIFVVELVGLLVAAFSIKNRTGGQRSLVVLCWALAAATAYGFIADMQANTRSSGSQATSLPPYQFAIAVGVGGVAAAIGWVLSRRRS
;
A
#
# COMPACT_ATOMS: atom_id res chain seq x y z
N MET A 1 -8.23 6.38 50.09
CA MET A 1 -7.75 5.31 49.17
C MET A 1 -7.95 5.84 47.77
N GLU A 2 -6.97 6.61 47.28
CA GLU A 2 -6.94 7.11 45.90
C GLU A 2 -6.05 6.17 45.10
N THR A 3 -6.62 5.57 44.07
CA THR A 3 -6.00 4.51 43.28
C THR A 3 -4.87 5.11 42.43
N TYR A 4 -3.64 4.96 42.92
CA TYR A 4 -2.41 5.30 42.21
C TYR A 4 -2.18 4.29 41.07
N ALA A 5 -2.86 4.48 39.93
CA ALA A 5 -2.55 3.82 38.65
C ALA A 5 -1.58 4.73 37.87
N MET A 6 -0.30 4.71 38.23
CA MET A 6 0.82 4.03 37.56
C MET A 6 1.23 4.60 36.18
N PRO A 7 2.36 5.35 36.08
CA PRO A 7 2.89 5.93 34.83
C PRO A 7 3.24 4.89 33.73
N VAL A 8 3.37 3.61 34.10
CA VAL A 8 3.70 2.50 33.19
C VAL A 8 2.62 2.26 32.13
N GLN A 9 1.33 2.41 32.47
CA GLN A 9 0.25 2.20 31.48
C GLN A 9 0.30 3.24 30.35
N ARG A 10 0.53 4.51 30.69
CA ARG A 10 0.58 5.60 29.71
C ARG A 10 1.76 5.43 28.74
N GLU A 11 2.92 4.95 29.20
CA GLU A 11 4.07 4.68 28.34
C GLU A 11 3.80 3.54 27.34
N THR A 12 3.09 2.49 27.76
CA THR A 12 2.72 1.38 26.86
C THR A 12 1.74 1.78 25.77
N GLU A 13 0.75 2.63 26.10
CA GLU A 13 -0.23 3.15 25.15
C GLU A 13 0.41 4.06 24.10
N VAL A 14 1.30 4.98 24.52
CA VAL A 14 2.02 5.87 23.61
C VAL A 14 2.94 5.08 22.67
N GLY A 15 3.60 4.03 23.17
CA GLY A 15 4.41 3.12 22.36
C GLY A 15 3.61 2.36 21.31
N ALA A 16 2.45 1.82 21.69
CA ALA A 16 1.54 1.12 20.79
C ALA A 16 0.96 2.06 19.72
N ALA A 17 0.48 3.24 20.11
CA ALA A 17 -0.06 4.24 19.19
C ALA A 17 0.98 4.69 18.16
N ARG A 18 2.22 4.95 18.59
CA ARG A 18 3.33 5.29 17.69
C ARG A 18 3.63 4.16 16.71
N ARG A 19 3.63 2.90 17.18
CA ARG A 19 3.89 1.73 16.32
C ARG A 19 2.80 1.57 15.27
N THR A 20 1.53 1.69 15.67
CA THR A 20 0.39 1.65 14.77
C THR A 20 0.49 2.75 13.71
N LEU A 21 0.81 3.99 14.12
CA LEU A 21 0.95 5.11 13.19
C LEU A 21 2.07 4.87 12.17
N LEU A 22 3.22 4.38 12.61
CA LEU A 22 4.37 4.09 11.73
C LEU A 22 4.06 2.99 10.70
N VAL A 23 3.24 2.00 11.08
CA VAL A 23 2.81 0.93 10.17
C VAL A 23 1.68 1.39 9.26
N ALA A 24 0.76 2.21 9.75
CA ALA A 24 -0.42 2.65 9.00
C ALA A 24 -0.13 3.75 7.97
N ALA A 25 0.76 4.68 8.30
CA ALA A 25 1.02 5.85 7.45
C ALA A 25 1.36 5.51 5.98
N PRO A 26 2.20 4.50 5.66
CA PRO A 26 2.48 4.14 4.28
C PRO A 26 1.24 3.68 3.50
N PHE A 27 0.37 2.85 4.10
CA PHE A 27 -0.81 2.32 3.42
C PHE A 27 -1.89 3.38 3.25
N VAL A 28 -2.04 4.29 4.22
CA VAL A 28 -2.92 5.47 4.06
C VAL A 28 -2.41 6.36 2.93
N ALA A 29 -1.10 6.60 2.85
CA ALA A 29 -0.51 7.39 1.77
C ALA A 29 -0.69 6.70 0.40
N GLY A 30 -0.49 5.38 0.31
CA GLY A 30 -0.71 4.60 -0.90
C GLY A 30 -2.18 4.63 -1.37
N ALA A 31 -3.12 4.41 -0.44
CA ALA A 31 -4.55 4.50 -0.72
C ALA A 31 -4.96 5.89 -1.19
N ALA A 32 -4.43 6.95 -0.56
CA ALA A 32 -4.67 8.33 -0.98
C ALA A 32 -4.12 8.60 -2.39
N ALA A 33 -2.91 8.11 -2.71
CA ALA A 33 -2.32 8.26 -4.04
C ALA A 33 -3.17 7.57 -5.13
N VAL A 34 -3.70 6.38 -4.84
CA VAL A 34 -4.58 5.64 -5.75
C VAL A 34 -5.93 6.34 -5.90
N ALA A 35 -6.53 6.83 -4.82
CA ALA A 35 -7.78 7.59 -4.87
C ALA A 35 -7.64 8.90 -5.67
N LEU A 36 -6.51 9.60 -5.52
CA LEU A 36 -6.19 10.79 -6.31
C LEU A 36 -6.01 10.45 -7.79
N ALA A 37 -5.26 9.39 -8.11
CA ALA A 37 -5.09 8.94 -9.49
C ALA A 37 -6.43 8.53 -10.10
N PHE A 38 -7.29 7.83 -9.34
CA PHE A 38 -8.64 7.50 -9.77
C PHE A 38 -9.45 8.76 -10.08
N ALA A 39 -9.46 9.75 -9.18
CA ALA A 39 -10.18 11.00 -9.40
C ALA A 39 -9.71 11.75 -10.66
N VAL A 40 -8.39 11.74 -10.93
CA VAL A 40 -7.80 12.37 -12.12
C VAL A 40 -8.13 11.60 -13.41
N LEU A 41 -8.17 10.26 -13.35
CA LEU A 41 -8.37 9.42 -14.53
C LEU A 41 -9.83 9.04 -14.78
N HIS A 42 -10.72 9.29 -13.81
CA HIS A 42 -12.09 8.77 -13.76
C HIS A 42 -12.86 8.97 -15.08
N ASP A 43 -12.84 10.19 -15.61
CA ASP A 43 -13.61 10.55 -16.80
C ASP A 43 -13.06 9.92 -18.10
N ALA A 44 -11.81 9.44 -18.06
CA ALA A 44 -11.18 8.71 -19.15
C ALA A 44 -11.30 7.19 -19.01
N LEU A 45 -11.85 6.68 -17.90
CA LEU A 45 -11.99 5.24 -17.70
C LEU A 45 -13.21 4.70 -18.46
N PRO A 46 -13.07 3.53 -19.12
CA PRO A 46 -14.21 2.83 -19.69
C PRO A 46 -15.19 2.35 -18.61
N SER A 47 -16.42 2.03 -19.02
CA SER A 47 -17.47 1.53 -18.11
C SER A 47 -17.09 0.24 -17.37
N LYS A 48 -16.14 -0.51 -17.92
CA LYS A 48 -15.48 -1.66 -17.28
C LYS A 48 -13.98 -1.57 -17.49
N ILE A 49 -13.24 -1.72 -16.40
CA ILE A 49 -11.78 -1.73 -16.40
C ILE A 49 -11.28 -3.14 -16.08
N ALA A 50 -10.18 -3.54 -16.72
CA ALA A 50 -9.43 -4.73 -16.35
C ALA A 50 -8.92 -4.57 -14.93
N THR A 51 -9.10 -5.61 -14.10
CA THR A 51 -8.62 -5.66 -12.71
C THR A 51 -7.90 -6.96 -12.39
N HIS A 52 -7.87 -7.89 -13.34
CA HIS A 52 -7.15 -9.15 -13.22
C HIS A 52 -6.47 -9.43 -14.55
N PHE A 53 -5.18 -9.72 -14.45
CA PHE A 53 -4.33 -10.06 -15.58
C PHE A 53 -3.72 -11.44 -15.33
N THR A 54 -3.66 -12.25 -16.37
CA THR A 54 -2.87 -13.48 -16.40
C THR A 54 -1.38 -13.17 -16.36
N ALA A 55 -0.54 -14.19 -16.17
CA ALA A 55 0.92 -14.04 -16.10
C ALA A 55 1.55 -13.51 -17.41
N ASP A 56 0.90 -13.72 -18.55
CA ASP A 56 1.30 -13.14 -19.84
C ASP A 56 0.84 -11.68 -20.03
N GLY A 57 0.15 -11.11 -19.04
CA GLY A 57 -0.30 -9.72 -19.03
C GLY A 57 -1.63 -9.49 -19.76
N THR A 58 -2.36 -10.54 -20.15
CA THR A 58 -3.67 -10.39 -20.78
C THR A 58 -4.78 -10.20 -19.74
N ALA A 59 -5.70 -9.27 -19.98
CA ALA A 59 -6.83 -9.06 -19.09
C ALA A 59 -7.84 -10.20 -19.19
N ASN A 60 -8.17 -10.85 -18.07
CA ASN A 60 -9.18 -11.90 -18.01
C ASN A 60 -10.24 -11.67 -16.90
N GLY A 61 -10.20 -10.53 -16.22
CA GLY A 61 -11.23 -10.13 -15.26
C GLY A 61 -11.46 -8.62 -15.26
N PHE A 62 -12.73 -8.22 -15.27
CA PHE A 62 -13.17 -6.84 -15.41
C PHE A 62 -14.12 -6.42 -14.29
N SER A 63 -14.02 -5.16 -13.87
CA SER A 63 -14.87 -4.55 -12.85
C SER A 63 -15.35 -3.18 -13.29
N SER A 64 -16.44 -2.66 -12.70
CA SER A 64 -16.74 -1.23 -12.84
C SER A 64 -15.65 -0.39 -12.15
N PRO A 65 -15.39 0.86 -12.58
CA PRO A 65 -14.40 1.74 -11.94
C PRO A 65 -14.56 1.85 -10.42
N GLY A 66 -15.79 2.05 -9.94
CA GLY A 66 -16.07 2.13 -8.50
C GLY A 66 -15.78 0.81 -7.75
N SER A 67 -16.11 -0.34 -8.36
CA SER A 67 -15.78 -1.64 -7.77
C SER A 67 -14.27 -1.89 -7.75
N ALA A 68 -13.54 -1.47 -8.79
CA ALA A 68 -12.10 -1.56 -8.84
C ALA A 68 -11.43 -0.71 -7.74
N LEU A 69 -11.85 0.55 -7.59
CA LEU A 69 -11.36 1.41 -6.51
C LEU A 69 -11.60 0.79 -5.12
N ALA A 70 -12.80 0.23 -4.90
CA ALA A 70 -13.11 -0.46 -3.65
C ALA A 70 -12.18 -1.66 -3.40
N LYS A 71 -11.87 -2.45 -4.43
CA LYS A 71 -10.91 -3.56 -4.34
C LYS A 71 -9.49 -3.08 -4.03
N TYR A 72 -9.03 -2.01 -4.69
CA TYR A 72 -7.71 -1.43 -4.44
C TYR A 72 -7.59 -0.93 -2.99
N CYS A 73 -8.60 -0.23 -2.48
CA CYS A 73 -8.65 0.20 -1.08
C CYS A 73 -8.67 -0.99 -0.12
N LEU A 74 -9.43 -2.04 -0.44
CA LEU A 74 -9.48 -3.26 0.37
C LEU A 74 -8.10 -3.94 0.46
N ILE A 75 -7.32 -3.95 -0.63
CA ILE A 75 -5.97 -4.52 -0.62
C ILE A 75 -5.06 -3.76 0.37
N PHE A 76 -5.10 -2.42 0.39
CA PHE A 76 -4.36 -1.66 1.41
C PHE A 76 -4.80 -1.97 2.84
N VAL A 77 -6.10 -2.22 3.07
CA VAL A 77 -6.60 -2.64 4.39
C VAL A 77 -6.06 -4.02 4.78
N VAL A 78 -6.07 -4.98 3.85
CA VAL A 78 -5.54 -6.33 4.08
C VAL A 78 -4.05 -6.28 4.39
N GLU A 79 -3.27 -5.54 3.61
CA GLU A 79 -1.84 -5.34 3.85
C GLU A 79 -1.60 -4.69 5.22
N LEU A 80 -2.31 -3.61 5.53
CA LEU A 80 -2.21 -2.92 6.82
C LEU A 80 -2.47 -3.87 7.99
N VAL A 81 -3.57 -4.63 7.95
CA VAL A 81 -3.93 -5.58 9.01
C VAL A 81 -2.85 -6.65 9.16
N GLY A 82 -2.38 -7.23 8.05
CA GLY A 82 -1.31 -8.23 8.07
C GLY A 82 -0.01 -7.71 8.69
N LEU A 83 0.38 -6.48 8.32
CA LEU A 83 1.61 -5.86 8.82
C LEU A 83 1.47 -5.37 10.28
N LEU A 84 0.27 -4.99 10.73
CA LEU A 84 0.01 -4.73 12.15
C LEU A 84 0.16 -6.01 12.99
N VAL A 85 -0.43 -7.13 12.54
CA VAL A 85 -0.26 -8.43 13.22
C VAL A 85 1.22 -8.79 13.33
N ALA A 86 1.99 -8.62 12.24
CA ALA A 86 3.43 -8.82 12.25
C ALA A 86 4.14 -7.86 13.23
N ALA A 87 3.75 -6.58 13.25
CA ALA A 87 4.32 -5.58 14.16
C ALA A 87 4.19 -6.00 15.62
N PHE A 88 3.01 -6.45 16.04
CA PHE A 88 2.75 -6.84 17.43
C PHE A 88 3.32 -8.22 17.79
N SER A 89 3.66 -9.04 16.79
CA SER A 89 4.27 -10.37 16.99
C SER A 89 5.80 -10.33 17.15
N ILE A 90 6.46 -9.25 16.71
CA ILE A 90 7.92 -9.09 16.85
C ILE A 90 8.27 -8.77 18.32
N LYS A 91 8.88 -9.74 19.01
CA LYS A 91 9.55 -9.55 20.33
C LYS A 91 10.61 -8.45 20.20
N ASN A 92 10.66 -7.51 21.16
CA ASN A 92 11.41 -6.24 21.19
C ASN A 92 12.90 -6.28 20.79
N ARG A 93 13.22 -6.64 19.55
CA ARG A 93 14.52 -6.41 18.91
C ARG A 93 14.41 -5.13 18.10
N THR A 94 15.18 -4.12 18.49
CA THR A 94 15.23 -2.78 17.88
C THR A 94 15.38 -2.80 16.35
N GLY A 95 16.09 -3.78 15.79
CA GLY A 95 16.22 -3.96 14.34
C GLY A 95 14.94 -4.39 13.61
N GLY A 96 14.07 -5.16 14.27
CA GLY A 96 12.86 -5.72 13.63
C GLY A 96 11.81 -4.66 13.32
N GLN A 97 11.66 -3.66 14.19
CA GLN A 97 10.71 -2.56 13.97
C GLN A 97 11.11 -1.69 12.77
N ARG A 98 12.41 -1.41 12.62
CA ARG A 98 12.91 -0.60 11.52
C ARG A 98 12.71 -1.28 10.16
N SER A 99 13.10 -2.56 10.06
CA SER A 99 12.90 -3.34 8.84
C SER A 99 11.42 -3.46 8.47
N LEU A 100 10.54 -3.59 9.46
CA LEU A 100 9.10 -3.61 9.23
C LEU A 100 8.58 -2.31 8.63
N VAL A 101 8.97 -1.15 9.17
CA VAL A 101 8.53 0.15 8.64
C VAL A 101 9.03 0.34 7.20
N VAL A 102 10.26 -0.07 6.91
CA VAL A 102 10.81 -0.02 5.55
C VAL A 102 10.04 -0.93 4.60
N LEU A 103 9.67 -2.14 5.05
CA LEU A 103 8.82 -3.06 4.30
C LEU A 103 7.44 -2.46 4.04
N CYS A 104 6.81 -1.81 5.01
CA CYS A 104 5.51 -1.16 4.82
C CYS A 104 5.57 -0.07 3.75
N TRP A 105 6.61 0.77 3.75
CA TRP A 105 6.81 1.77 2.70
C TRP A 105 7.05 1.17 1.32
N ALA A 106 7.88 0.11 1.24
CA ALA A 106 8.13 -0.58 -0.01
C ALA A 106 6.87 -1.20 -0.59
N LEU A 107 6.14 -1.95 0.25
CA LEU A 107 4.92 -2.64 -0.14
C LEU A 107 3.84 -1.66 -0.59
N ALA A 108 3.54 -0.64 0.23
CA ALA A 108 2.53 0.35 -0.10
C ALA A 108 2.85 1.11 -1.40
N ALA A 109 4.12 1.45 -1.64
CA ALA A 109 4.53 2.15 -2.86
C ALA A 109 4.45 1.26 -4.10
N ALA A 110 4.88 -0.01 -4.00
CA ALA A 110 4.76 -0.97 -5.09
C ALA A 110 3.28 -1.24 -5.45
N THR A 111 2.44 -1.45 -4.44
CA THR A 111 0.99 -1.68 -4.60
C THR A 111 0.31 -0.45 -5.22
N ALA A 112 0.59 0.76 -4.71
CA ALA A 112 0.04 1.99 -5.27
C ALA A 112 0.46 2.19 -6.74
N TYR A 113 1.73 1.97 -7.06
CA TYR A 113 2.22 2.04 -8.43
C TYR A 113 1.47 1.06 -9.35
N GLY A 114 1.31 -0.20 -8.92
CA GLY A 114 0.62 -1.23 -9.67
C GLY A 114 -0.81 -0.83 -10.03
N PHE A 115 -1.58 -0.33 -9.07
CA PHE A 115 -2.96 0.13 -9.32
C PHE A 115 -3.03 1.37 -10.21
N ILE A 116 -2.08 2.31 -10.07
CA ILE A 116 -2.02 3.49 -10.94
C ILE A 116 -1.69 3.07 -12.37
N ALA A 117 -0.73 2.18 -12.56
CA ALA A 117 -0.36 1.65 -13.88
C ALA A 117 -1.53 0.89 -14.54
N ASP A 118 -2.29 0.11 -13.75
CA ASP A 118 -3.50 -0.56 -14.20
C ASP A 118 -4.56 0.43 -14.70
N MET A 119 -4.87 1.47 -13.92
CA MET A 119 -5.80 2.53 -14.35
C MET A 119 -5.33 3.22 -15.63
N GLN A 120 -4.03 3.52 -15.75
CA GLN A 120 -3.44 4.13 -16.95
C GLN A 120 -3.48 3.20 -18.18
N ALA A 121 -3.36 1.88 -17.99
CA ALA A 121 -3.51 0.93 -19.09
C ALA A 121 -4.96 0.88 -19.60
N ASN A 122 -5.92 1.01 -18.67
CA ASN A 122 -7.34 1.04 -19.00
C ASN A 122 -7.79 2.31 -19.73
N THR A 123 -7.20 3.49 -19.46
CA THR A 123 -7.52 4.71 -20.22
C THR A 123 -7.06 4.67 -21.68
N ARG A 124 -6.06 3.83 -22.00
CA ARG A 124 -5.51 3.69 -23.35
C ARG A 124 -6.29 2.68 -24.21
N SER A 125 -7.17 1.89 -23.60
CA SER A 125 -7.86 0.79 -24.27
C SER A 125 -9.30 1.19 -24.57
N SER A 126 -9.65 1.30 -25.85
CA SER A 126 -10.97 1.78 -26.31
C SER A 126 -12.14 0.79 -26.08
N GLY A 127 -11.99 -0.21 -25.21
CA GLY A 127 -12.99 -1.25 -24.99
C GLY A 127 -12.40 -2.59 -24.56
N SER A 128 -13.24 -3.41 -23.93
CA SER A 128 -12.94 -4.51 -22.99
C SER A 128 -12.12 -5.71 -23.49
N GLN A 129 -11.40 -5.65 -24.60
CA GLN A 129 -10.68 -6.83 -25.13
C GLN A 129 -9.20 -6.59 -25.49
N ALA A 130 -8.68 -5.37 -25.38
CA ALA A 130 -7.30 -5.07 -25.75
C ALA A 130 -6.42 -4.51 -24.62
N THR A 131 -6.90 -4.52 -23.37
CA THR A 131 -6.08 -4.06 -22.24
C THR A 131 -5.06 -5.14 -21.90
N SER A 132 -3.79 -4.88 -22.24
CA SER A 132 -2.66 -5.68 -21.78
C SER A 132 -1.80 -4.86 -20.83
N LEU A 133 -1.41 -5.46 -19.71
CA LEU A 133 -0.43 -4.89 -18.79
C LEU A 133 0.91 -5.62 -19.03
N PRO A 134 1.92 -4.96 -19.60
CA PRO A 134 3.19 -5.61 -19.85
C PRO A 134 3.83 -6.16 -18.56
N PRO A 135 4.39 -7.38 -18.55
CA PRO A 135 4.95 -7.99 -17.34
C PRO A 135 6.08 -7.18 -16.68
N TYR A 136 6.78 -6.32 -17.44
CA TYR A 136 7.81 -5.44 -16.88
C TYR A 136 7.25 -4.44 -15.86
N GLN A 137 5.95 -4.17 -15.85
CA GLN A 137 5.30 -3.29 -14.87
C GLN A 137 5.48 -3.83 -13.43
N PHE A 138 5.54 -5.15 -13.26
CA PHE A 138 5.87 -5.76 -11.96
C PHE A 138 7.32 -5.45 -11.53
N ALA A 139 8.27 -5.46 -12.47
CA ALA A 139 9.65 -5.07 -12.18
C ALA A 139 9.75 -3.59 -11.80
N ILE A 140 8.99 -2.71 -12.46
CA ILE A 140 8.93 -1.30 -12.08
C ILE A 140 8.28 -1.12 -10.71
N ALA A 141 7.20 -1.85 -10.40
CA ALA A 141 6.58 -1.83 -9.08
C ALA A 141 7.58 -2.20 -7.98
N VAL A 142 8.39 -3.25 -8.19
CA VAL A 142 9.48 -3.63 -7.30
C VAL A 142 10.52 -2.51 -7.20
N GLY A 143 10.90 -1.89 -8.31
CA GLY A 143 11.81 -0.74 -8.33
C GLY A 143 11.30 0.44 -7.51
N VAL A 144 10.03 0.82 -7.67
CA VAL A 144 9.36 1.90 -6.91
C VAL A 144 9.34 1.56 -5.42
N GLY A 145 8.98 0.32 -5.08
CA GLY A 145 9.04 -0.18 -3.70
C GLY A 145 10.45 -0.11 -3.13
N GLY A 146 11.47 -0.48 -3.91
CA GLY A 146 12.88 -0.40 -3.53
C GLY A 146 13.34 1.04 -3.25
N VAL A 147 12.95 2.00 -4.09
CA VAL A 147 13.23 3.43 -3.88
C VAL A 147 12.57 3.93 -2.61
N ALA A 148 11.28 3.61 -2.38
CA ALA A 148 10.58 3.99 -1.17
C ALA A 148 11.22 3.38 0.09
N ALA A 149 11.64 2.10 0.02
CA ALA A 149 12.40 1.44 1.08
C ALA A 149 13.72 2.15 1.36
N ALA A 150 14.48 2.50 0.33
CA ALA A 150 15.76 3.20 0.49
C ALA A 150 15.57 4.57 1.16
N ILE A 151 14.56 5.33 0.76
CA ILE A 151 14.20 6.62 1.38
C ILE A 151 13.81 6.41 2.85
N GLY A 152 12.91 5.47 3.15
CA GLY A 152 12.49 5.16 4.51
C GLY A 152 13.66 4.67 5.40
N TRP A 153 14.59 3.93 4.81
CA TRP A 153 15.81 3.48 5.49
C TRP A 153 16.75 4.64 5.81
N VAL A 154 16.99 5.56 4.88
CA VAL A 154 17.83 6.74 5.11
C VAL A 154 17.19 7.66 6.16
N LEU A 155 15.89 7.92 6.08
CA LEU A 155 15.18 8.79 7.03
C LEU A 155 15.14 8.20 8.46
N SER A 156 15.00 6.88 8.59
CA SER A 156 15.05 6.23 9.91
C SER A 156 16.45 6.25 10.54
N ARG A 157 17.51 6.35 9.72
CA ARG A 157 18.91 6.44 10.17
C ARG A 157 19.26 7.79 10.80
N ARG A 158 18.53 8.86 10.44
CA ARG A 158 18.76 10.23 10.94
C ARG A 158 18.03 10.56 12.24
N ARG A 159 17.14 9.67 12.70
CA ARG A 159 16.31 9.85 13.91
C ARG A 159 16.70 8.90 15.06
N SER A 160 17.76 8.12 14.88
CA SER A 160 18.37 7.22 15.86
C SER A 160 19.75 7.75 16.22
#